data_AF-C7RB09-F1
#
_entry.id   AF-C7RB09-F1
#
_cell.length_a   1.000
_cell.length_b   1.000
_cell.length_c   1.000
_cell.angle_alpha   90.00
_cell.angle_beta   90.00
_cell.angle_gamma   90.00
#
_symmetry.space_group_name_H-M   'P 1'
#
loop_
_entity.id
_entity.type
_entity.pdbx_description
1 polymer ?
#
loop_
_entity_poly.entity_id
_entity_poly.type
_entity_poly.pdbx_seq_one_letter_code
_entity_poly.pdbx_strand_id
1 'polypeptide(L)'
;MRKIIGFCGFVGFIVIFLVMHFYPKISRSMLGWVALFMLGIPAWLFLEWLGEITLSSTFFQNRSRSVRIMLGVPTVILLGGVALIVISFVRHFINYAGG
;
A
#
# COMPACT_ATOMS: atom_id res chain seq x y z
N MET A 1 -0.28 -25.38 20.32
CA MET A 1 -1.54 -25.08 19.61
C MET A 1 -1.82 -23.58 19.48
N ARG A 2 -1.83 -22.79 20.57
CA ARG A 2 -2.08 -21.33 20.54
C ARG A 2 -1.17 -20.54 19.57
N LYS A 3 0.11 -20.88 19.48
CA LYS A 3 1.08 -20.27 18.55
C LYS A 3 0.80 -20.61 17.07
N ILE A 4 0.31 -21.81 16.79
CA ILE A 4 0.01 -22.28 15.42
C ILE A 4 -1.26 -21.60 14.91
N ILE A 5 -2.27 -21.47 15.78
CA ILE A 5 -3.52 -20.76 15.47
C ILE A 5 -3.24 -19.27 15.23
N GLY A 6 -2.40 -18.64 16.06
CA GLY A 6 -1.98 -17.25 15.86
C GLY A 6 -1.20 -17.04 14.56
N PHE A 7 -0.31 -17.97 14.20
CA PHE A 7 0.44 -17.94 12.95
C PHE A 7 -0.48 -18.08 11.72
N CYS A 8 -1.41 -19.04 11.73
CA CYS A 8 -2.39 -19.19 10.66
C CYS A 8 -3.31 -17.96 10.53
N GLY A 9 -3.72 -17.35 11.65
CA GLY A 9 -4.53 -16.12 11.64
C GLY A 9 -3.76 -14.93 11.05
N PHE A 10 -2.49 -14.78 11.39
CA PHE A 10 -1.62 -13.74 10.84
C PHE A 10 -1.40 -13.90 9.34
N VAL A 11 -1.08 -15.13 8.90
CA VAL A 11 -0.91 -15.44 7.47
C VAL A 11 -2.21 -15.21 6.71
N GLY A 12 -3.35 -15.65 7.25
CA GLY A 12 -4.68 -15.42 6.65
C GLY A 12 -5.03 -13.93 6.56
N PHE A 13 -4.73 -13.15 7.59
CA PHE A 13 -4.92 -11.69 7.56
C PHE A 13 -4.10 -11.03 6.46
N ILE A 14 -2.82 -11.40 6.32
CA ILE A 14 -1.97 -10.84 5.27
C ILE A 14 -2.47 -11.25 3.88
N VAL A 15 -2.89 -12.50 3.71
CA VAL A 15 -3.45 -12.99 2.45
C VAL A 15 -4.72 -12.21 2.07
N ILE A 16 -5.64 -12.01 3.01
CA ILE A 16 -6.87 -11.24 2.77
C ILE A 16 -6.56 -9.77 2.47
N PHE A 17 -5.63 -9.17 3.20
CA PHE A 17 -5.18 -7.79 3.01
C PHE A 17 -4.58 -7.56 1.61
N LEU A 18 -3.73 -8.50 1.18
CA LEU A 18 -3.11 -8.51 -0.14
C LEU A 18 -4.15 -8.76 -1.24
N VAL A 19 -5.11 -9.65 -1.01
CA VAL A 19 -6.22 -9.86 -1.93
C VAL A 19 -7.03 -8.57 -2.10
N MET A 20 -7.45 -7.91 -1.02
CA MET A 20 -8.25 -6.68 -1.14
C MET A 20 -7.54 -5.55 -1.90
N HIS A 21 -6.22 -5.41 -1.76
CA HIS A 21 -5.47 -4.33 -2.40
C HIS A 21 -4.99 -4.65 -3.82
N PHE A 22 -4.80 -5.93 -4.17
CA PHE A 22 -4.19 -6.32 -5.46
C PHE A 22 -5.11 -7.17 -6.37
N TYR A 23 -6.36 -7.48 -5.96
CA TYR A 23 -7.35 -8.09 -6.85
C TYR A 23 -7.66 -7.16 -8.04
N PRO A 24 -7.79 -7.66 -9.29
CA PRO A 24 -7.97 -9.06 -9.70
C PRO A 24 -6.71 -9.76 -10.23
N LYS A 25 -5.51 -9.17 -10.13
CA LYS A 25 -4.28 -9.73 -10.73
C LYS A 25 -3.34 -10.36 -9.72
N ILE A 26 -3.88 -11.20 -8.83
CA ILE A 26 -3.02 -12.09 -8.04
C ILE A 26 -2.56 -13.19 -8.98
N SER A 27 -1.29 -13.14 -9.35
CA SER A 27 -0.63 -14.21 -10.10
C SER A 27 -0.87 -15.56 -9.40
N ARG A 28 -1.30 -16.57 -10.16
CA ARG A 28 -1.50 -17.93 -9.64
C ARG A 28 -0.17 -18.64 -9.36
N SER A 29 0.98 -18.02 -9.67
CA SER A 29 2.30 -18.62 -9.48
C SER A 29 2.88 -18.28 -8.11
N MET A 30 3.60 -19.24 -7.52
CA MET A 30 4.28 -19.07 -6.23
C MET A 30 5.26 -17.89 -6.24
N LEU A 31 5.90 -17.63 -7.39
CA LEU A 31 6.79 -16.49 -7.62
C LEU A 31 6.04 -15.14 -7.57
N GLY A 32 4.84 -15.07 -8.13
CA GLY A 32 4.01 -13.87 -8.05
C GLY A 32 3.61 -13.52 -6.62
N TRP A 33 3.34 -14.52 -5.78
CA TRP A 33 3.11 -14.32 -4.34
C TRP A 33 4.37 -13.82 -3.63
N VAL A 34 5.53 -14.43 -3.87
CA VAL A 34 6.79 -13.97 -3.27
C VAL A 34 7.12 -12.54 -3.68
N ALA A 35 6.96 -12.19 -4.96
CA ALA A 35 7.16 -10.83 -5.47
C ALA A 35 6.17 -9.84 -4.83
N LEU A 36 4.92 -10.25 -4.65
CA LEU A 36 3.89 -9.42 -4.03
C LEU A 36 4.15 -9.20 -2.53
N PHE A 37 4.68 -10.18 -1.80
CA PHE A 37 5.14 -9.97 -0.43
C PHE A 37 6.39 -9.08 -0.35
N MET A 38 7.40 -9.37 -1.18
CA MET A 38 8.67 -8.64 -1.19
C MET A 38 8.54 -7.19 -1.66
N LEU A 39 7.62 -6.90 -2.59
CA LEU A 39 7.46 -5.57 -3.16
C LEU A 39 6.21 -4.86 -2.64
N GLY A 40 5.12 -5.60 -2.41
CA GLY A 40 3.85 -5.04 -1.95
C GLY A 40 3.90 -4.55 -0.50
N ILE A 41 4.57 -5.27 0.40
CA ILE A 41 4.71 -4.82 1.80
C ILE A 41 5.56 -3.55 1.90
N PRO A 42 6.77 -3.47 1.30
CA PRO A 42 7.54 -2.22 1.31
C PRO A 42 6.85 -1.08 0.58
N ALA A 43 6.16 -1.36 -0.52
CA ALA A 43 5.38 -0.34 -1.22
C ALA A 43 4.24 0.22 -0.35
N TRP A 44 3.55 -0.64 0.38
CA TRP A 44 2.49 -0.21 1.30
C TRP A 44 3.07 0.63 2.45
N LEU A 45 4.13 0.17 3.11
CA LEU A 45 4.82 0.92 4.16
C LEU A 45 5.30 2.28 3.67
N PHE A 46 5.83 2.34 2.45
CA PHE A 46 6.27 3.59 1.82
C PHE A 46 5.08 4.55 1.62
N LEU A 47 3.95 4.08 1.11
CA LEU A 47 2.77 4.92 0.88
C LEU A 47 2.13 5.40 2.18
N GLU A 48 2.09 4.54 3.20
CA GLU A 48 1.60 4.92 4.54
C GLU A 48 2.51 5.99 5.16
N TRP A 49 3.82 5.76 5.17
CA TRP A 49 4.81 6.72 5.64
C TRP A 49 4.75 8.06 4.89
N LEU A 50 4.62 8.01 3.55
CA LEU A 50 4.48 9.19 2.72
C LEU A 50 3.20 9.95 3.05
N GLY A 51 2.07 9.25 3.21
CA GLY A 51 0.81 9.84 3.62
C GLY A 51 0.88 10.52 4.98
N GLU A 52 1.50 9.86 5.96
CA GLU A 52 1.68 10.38 7.31
C GLU A 52 2.56 11.63 7.31
N ILE A 53 3.73 11.59 6.67
CA ILE A 53 4.60 12.78 6.59
C ILE A 53 3.88 13.95 5.92
N THR A 54 3.17 13.70 4.83
CA THR A 54 2.60 14.79 4.05
C THR A 54 1.39 15.41 4.76
N LEU A 55 0.47 14.58 5.24
CA LEU A 55 -0.80 15.02 5.86
C LEU A 55 -0.66 15.36 7.35
N SER A 56 0.26 14.71 8.07
CA SER A 56 0.54 14.98 9.49
C SER A 56 1.64 16.03 9.68
N SER A 57 2.20 16.59 8.61
CA SER A 57 3.22 17.64 8.74
C SER A 57 2.72 18.83 9.56
N THR A 58 3.63 19.41 10.36
CA THR A 58 3.40 20.66 11.10
C THR A 58 2.98 21.81 10.18
N PHE A 59 3.32 21.76 8.89
CA PHE A 59 2.86 22.69 7.87
C PHE A 59 1.34 22.64 7.65
N PHE A 60 0.74 21.45 7.66
CA PHE A 60 -0.71 21.27 7.51
C PHE A 60 -1.47 21.53 8.81
N GLN A 61 -0.87 21.20 9.96
CA GLN A 61 -1.51 21.34 11.26
C GLN A 61 -1.60 22.79 11.75
N ASN A 62 -0.63 23.64 11.41
CA ASN A 62 -0.61 25.06 11.81
C ASN A 62 -1.44 26.00 10.92
N ARG A 63 -2.32 25.48 10.04
CA ARG A 63 -3.12 26.29 9.10
C ARG A 63 -4.61 26.27 9.44
N SER A 64 -5.30 27.33 9.06
CA SER A 64 -6.75 27.47 9.27
C SER A 64 -7.52 26.39 8.49
N ARG A 65 -8.71 26.04 8.98
CA ARG A 65 -9.53 24.93 8.46
C ARG A 65 -9.75 25.02 6.94
N SER A 66 -9.97 26.23 6.41
CA SER A 66 -10.20 26.47 4.97
C SER A 66 -8.93 26.27 4.13
N VAL A 67 -7.78 26.76 4.60
CA VAL A 67 -6.48 26.58 3.92
C VAL A 67 -6.08 25.10 3.91
N ARG A 68 -6.39 24.39 5.00
CA ARG A 68 -6.14 22.95 5.11
C ARG A 68 -6.95 22.13 4.10
N ILE A 69 -8.19 22.53 3.81
CA ILE A 69 -9.02 21.89 2.77
C ILE A 69 -8.49 22.26 1.37
N MET A 70 -8.19 23.53 1.13
CA MET A 70 -7.69 24.03 -0.16
C MET A 70 -6.36 23.40 -0.57
N LEU A 71 -5.46 23.15 0.38
CA LEU A 71 -4.18 22.46 0.14
C LEU A 71 -4.30 20.94 0.27
N GLY A 72 -5.18 20.46 1.15
CA GLY A 72 -5.33 19.04 1.44
C GLY A 72 -5.90 18.26 0.27
N VAL A 73 -6.91 18.80 -0.41
CA VAL A 73 -7.52 18.15 -1.58
C VAL A 73 -6.49 17.94 -2.72
N PRO A 74 -5.73 18.95 -3.18
CA PRO A 74 -4.66 18.75 -4.16
C PRO A 74 -3.58 17.76 -3.69
N THR A 75 -3.22 17.83 -2.41
CA THR A 75 -2.18 16.95 -1.84
C THR A 75 -2.62 15.49 -1.86
N VAL A 76 -3.87 15.20 -1.50
CA VAL A 76 -4.43 13.84 -1.57
C VAL A 76 -4.50 13.34 -3.02
N ILE A 77 -4.84 14.20 -3.98
CA ILE A 77 -4.84 13.84 -5.40
C ILE A 77 -3.42 13.48 -5.87
N LEU A 78 -2.41 14.26 -5.50
CA LEU A 78 -1.02 13.98 -5.82
C LEU A 78 -0.53 12.67 -5.18
N LEU A 79 -0.84 12.45 -3.89
CA LEU A 79 -0.52 11.20 -3.20
C LEU A 79 -1.21 9.99 -3.85
N GLY A 80 -2.45 10.15 -4.29
CA GLY A 80 -3.17 9.13 -5.05
C GLY A 80 -2.47 8.82 -6.38
N GLY A 81 -1.97 9.83 -7.09
CA GLY A 81 -1.15 9.64 -8.28
C GLY A 81 0.15 8.87 -8.00
N VAL A 82 0.86 9.21 -6.92
CA VAL A 82 2.06 8.49 -6.47
C VAL A 82 1.73 7.04 -6.14
N ALA A 83 0.62 6.79 -5.42
CA ALA A 83 0.16 5.44 -5.10
C ALA A 83 -0.09 4.61 -6.37
N LEU A 84 -0.75 5.19 -7.38
CA LEU A 84 -0.97 4.50 -8.66
C LEU A 84 0.33 4.16 -9.38
N ILE A 85 1.33 5.05 -9.36
CA ILE A 85 2.65 4.79 -9.96
C ILE A 85 3.35 3.63 -9.23
N VAL A 86 3.36 3.66 -7.90
CA VAL A 86 3.96 2.60 -7.07
C VAL A 86 3.28 1.26 -7.32
N ILE A 87 1.94 1.23 -7.32
CA ILE A 87 1.15 0.01 -7.61
C ILE A 87 1.44 -0.50 -9.03
N SER A 88 1.49 0.40 -10.02
CA SER A 88 1.82 0.03 -11.41
C SER A 88 3.21 -0.57 -11.54
N PHE A 89 4.20 0.00 -10.83
CA PHE A 89 5.56 -0.50 -10.78
C PHE A 89 5.63 -1.90 -10.16
N VAL A 90 5.04 -2.08 -8.97
CA VAL A 90 4.95 -3.40 -8.30
C VAL A 90 4.28 -4.42 -9.22
N ARG A 91 3.18 -4.03 -9.89
CA ARG A 91 2.46 -4.88 -10.83
C ARG A 91 3.31 -5.27 -12.04
N HIS A 92 4.10 -4.34 -12.57
CA HIS A 92 5.00 -4.62 -13.70
C HIS A 92 6.01 -5.71 -13.34
N PHE A 93 6.65 -5.58 -12.17
CA PHE A 93 7.59 -6.58 -11.65
C PHE A 93 6.95 -7.94 -11.39
N ILE A 94 5.73 -7.96 -10.83
CA ILE A 94 5.00 -9.22 -10.60
C ILE A 94 4.70 -9.95 -11.92
N ASN A 95 4.31 -9.23 -12.97
CA ASN A 95 4.07 -9.85 -14.28
C ASN A 95 5.37 -10.40 -14.88
N TYR A 96 6.49 -9.68 -14.74
CA TYR A 96 7.80 -10.17 -15.19
C TYR A 96 8.28 -11.43 -14.45
N ALA A 97 7.91 -11.58 -13.17
CA ALA A 97 8.29 -12.73 -12.35
C ALA A 97 7.45 -14.00 -12.64
N GLY A 98 6.60 -14.00 -13.67
CA GLY A 98 5.78 -15.14 -14.08
C GLY A 98 4.32 -15.02 -13.64
N GLY A 99 3.75 -13.82 -13.78
CA GLY A 99 2.33 -13.53 -13.62
C GLY A 99 1.60 -13.40 -14.94
#